data_AF-X0T8J8-F1
#
_entry.id   AF-X0T8J8-F1
#
_cell.length_a   1.000
_cell.length_b   1.000
_cell.length_c   1.000
_cell.angle_alpha   90.00
_cell.angle_beta   90.00
_cell.angle_gamma   90.00
#
_symmetry.space_group_name_H-M   'P 1'
#
loop_
_entity.id
_entity.type
_entity.pdbx_description
1 polymer ?
#
loop_
_entity_poly.entity_id
_entity_poly.type
_entity_poly.pdbx_seq_one_letter_code
_entity_poly.pdbx_strand_id
1 'polypeptide(L)'
;MNKLNMVIGTFFSEVGLELLRKFSNFVVNSQNLERQLELSADWEKKDFKKAMAAVQDFPYEIKIDKSSLFEIREFLLSKRSFLMRLLENPNLLEHERFTDLLWAVFHLTEELVFRGELLEDLPDTDYEHLNIDLRQGRIQA
;
A
#
# COMPACT_ATOMS: atom_id res chain seq x y z
N MET A 1 4.53 0.39 -26.05
CA MET A 1 4.15 0.15 -24.64
C MET A 1 4.87 -1.09 -24.18
N ASN A 2 5.61 -1.01 -23.08
CA ASN A 2 6.36 -2.16 -22.58
C ASN A 2 5.38 -3.15 -21.91
N LYS A 3 5.56 -4.47 -22.06
CA LYS A 3 4.67 -5.48 -21.44
C LYS A 3 4.54 -5.27 -19.92
N LEU A 4 5.60 -4.76 -19.30
CA LEU A 4 5.64 -4.40 -17.89
C LEU A 4 4.71 -3.24 -17.51
N ASN A 5 4.47 -2.27 -18.40
CA ASN A 5 3.49 -1.20 -18.12
C ASN A 5 2.06 -1.74 -18.06
N MET A 6 1.75 -2.82 -18.80
CA MET A 6 0.46 -3.49 -18.66
C MET A 6 0.36 -4.20 -17.31
N VAL A 7 1.42 -4.86 -16.86
CA VAL A 7 1.48 -5.52 -15.53
C VAL A 7 1.30 -4.49 -14.41
N ILE A 8 2.02 -3.38 -14.47
CA ILE A 8 1.90 -2.25 -13.53
C ILE A 8 0.46 -1.72 -13.53
N GLY A 9 -0.12 -1.50 -14.72
CA GLY A 9 -1.50 -1.06 -14.87
C GLY A 9 -2.49 -2.01 -14.20
N THR A 10 -2.38 -3.32 -14.46
CA THR A 10 -3.23 -4.34 -13.86
C THR A 10 -3.07 -4.41 -12.34
N PHE A 11 -1.85 -4.28 -11.83
CA PHE A 11 -1.61 -4.23 -10.38
C PHE A 11 -2.36 -3.05 -9.74
N PHE A 12 -2.24 -1.84 -10.30
CA PHE A 12 -2.90 -0.66 -9.73
C PHE A 12 -4.42 -0.74 -9.84
N SER A 13 -4.97 -1.29 -10.93
CA SER A 13 -6.42 -1.45 -11.09
C SER A 13 -7.02 -2.52 -10.18
N GLU A 14 -6.30 -3.61 -9.90
CA GLU A 14 -6.81 -4.74 -9.11
C GLU A 14 -6.52 -4.64 -7.62
N VAL A 15 -5.39 -4.01 -7.25
CA VAL A 15 -4.88 -4.01 -5.88
C VAL A 15 -4.48 -2.62 -5.43
N GLY A 16 -3.59 -1.95 -6.17
CA GLY A 16 -2.90 -0.76 -5.67
C GLY A 16 -3.83 0.39 -5.28
N LEU A 17 -4.81 0.74 -6.10
CA LEU A 17 -5.72 1.85 -5.81
C LEU A 17 -6.66 1.55 -4.63
N GLU A 18 -7.20 0.35 -4.58
CA GLU A 18 -8.08 -0.07 -3.49
C GLU A 18 -7.31 -0.19 -2.17
N LEU A 19 -6.07 -0.69 -2.21
CA LEU A 19 -5.20 -0.76 -1.04
C LEU A 19 -4.85 0.65 -0.52
N LEU A 20 -4.53 1.60 -1.40
CA LEU A 20 -4.30 2.99 -1.02
C LEU A 20 -5.55 3.61 -0.37
N ARG A 21 -6.74 3.35 -0.92
CA ARG A 21 -8.01 3.81 -0.35
C ARG A 21 -8.27 3.23 1.04
N LYS A 22 -7.92 1.96 1.27
CA LYS A 22 -8.04 1.35 2.60
C LYS A 22 -7.03 1.93 3.58
N PHE A 23 -5.78 2.18 3.14
CA PHE A 23 -4.78 2.82 3.99
C PHE A 23 -5.10 4.26 4.34
N SER A 24 -5.75 5.03 3.47
CA SER A 24 -6.15 6.41 3.81
C SER A 24 -7.09 6.46 5.01
N ASN A 25 -7.86 5.40 5.30
CA ASN A 25 -8.71 5.33 6.48
C ASN A 25 -7.91 5.32 7.80
N PHE A 26 -6.66 4.87 7.77
CA PHE A 26 -5.78 4.93 8.95
C PHE A 26 -5.15 6.30 9.14
N VAL A 27 -5.11 7.14 8.10
CA VAL A 27 -4.45 8.44 8.17
C VAL A 27 -5.44 9.48 8.67
N VAL A 28 -5.36 9.80 9.96
CA VAL A 28 -6.27 10.71 10.66
C VAL A 28 -6.26 12.10 10.03
N ASN A 29 -5.10 12.54 9.56
CA ASN A 29 -4.91 13.85 8.94
C ASN A 29 -4.96 13.82 7.39
N SER A 30 -5.50 12.76 6.78
CA SER A 30 -5.58 12.57 5.32
C SER A 30 -6.18 13.75 4.57
N GLN A 31 -7.22 14.38 5.11
CA GLN A 31 -7.88 15.57 4.53
C GLN A 31 -6.92 16.76 4.33
N ASN A 32 -5.83 16.85 5.11
CA ASN A 32 -4.82 17.89 4.93
C ASN A 32 -3.95 17.63 3.70
N LEU A 33 -3.70 16.35 3.40
CA LEU A 33 -2.98 15.93 2.22
C LEU A 33 -3.88 15.98 0.98
N GLU A 34 -5.15 15.56 1.07
CA GLU A 34 -6.11 15.59 -0.03
C GLU A 34 -6.24 16.98 -0.65
N ARG A 35 -6.31 18.03 0.18
CA ARG A 35 -6.36 19.43 -0.27
C ARG A 35 -5.12 19.88 -1.05
N GLN A 36 -3.98 19.23 -0.83
CA GLN A 36 -2.74 19.50 -1.57
C GLN A 36 -2.63 18.66 -2.85
N LEU A 37 -3.50 17.65 -3.00
CA LEU A 37 -3.50 16.67 -4.09
C LEU A 37 -4.74 16.80 -4.98
N GLU A 38 -5.46 17.92 -4.94
CA GLU A 38 -6.60 18.18 -5.83
C GLU A 38 -6.15 18.14 -7.31
N LEU A 39 -6.30 16.96 -7.91
CA LEU A 39 -5.94 16.68 -9.29
C LEU A 39 -6.79 17.54 -10.21
N SER A 40 -6.14 18.38 -11.02
CA SER A 40 -6.77 19.13 -12.10
C SER A 40 -6.26 18.62 -13.44
N ALA A 41 -7.12 18.67 -14.46
CA ALA A 41 -6.76 18.32 -15.83
C ALA A 41 -5.60 19.19 -16.38
N ASP A 42 -5.35 20.34 -15.76
CA ASP A 42 -4.31 21.30 -16.16
C ASP A 42 -2.96 21.07 -15.49
N TRP A 43 -2.79 19.97 -14.74
CA TRP A 43 -1.53 19.70 -14.05
C TRP A 43 -0.36 19.53 -15.02
N GLU A 44 0.68 20.32 -14.80
CA GLU A 44 1.94 20.19 -15.50
C GLU A 44 2.94 19.37 -14.67
N LYS A 45 4.08 18.99 -15.28
CA LYS A 45 5.16 18.26 -14.60
C LYS A 45 5.59 18.90 -13.28
N LYS A 46 5.51 20.23 -13.16
CA LYS A 46 5.87 20.96 -11.93
C LYS A 46 4.88 20.70 -10.80
N ASP A 47 3.60 20.53 -11.12
CA ASP A 47 2.53 20.31 -10.15
C ASP A 47 2.59 18.87 -9.63
N PHE A 48 2.86 17.90 -10.51
CA PHE A 48 3.18 16.53 -10.10
C PHE A 48 4.40 16.45 -9.17
N LYS A 49 5.46 17.24 -9.43
CA LYS A 49 6.63 17.28 -8.54
C LYS A 49 6.28 17.87 -7.18
N LYS A 50 5.48 18.93 -7.14
CA LYS A 50 5.00 19.53 -5.88
C LYS A 50 4.13 18.55 -5.09
N ALA A 51 3.20 17.87 -5.76
CA ALA A 51 2.36 16.85 -5.16
C ALA A 51 3.19 15.68 -4.59
N MET A 52 4.21 15.23 -5.33
CA MET A 52 5.12 14.19 -4.85
C MET A 52 5.88 14.62 -3.60
N ALA A 53 6.39 15.86 -3.57
CA ALA A 53 7.06 16.42 -2.39
C ALA A 53 6.09 16.54 -1.20
N ALA A 54 4.87 17.01 -1.44
CA ALA A 54 3.82 17.09 -0.42
C ALA A 54 3.51 15.72 0.19
N VAL A 55 3.38 14.66 -0.62
CA VAL A 55 3.21 13.28 -0.15
C VAL A 55 4.40 12.81 0.67
N GLN A 56 5.63 13.07 0.22
CA GLN A 56 6.84 12.62 0.90
C GLN A 56 7.08 13.29 2.25
N ASP A 57 6.80 14.60 2.34
CA ASP A 57 7.03 15.40 3.54
C ASP A 57 5.81 15.43 4.49
N PHE A 58 4.72 14.76 4.11
CA PHE A 58 3.49 14.77 4.90
C PHE A 58 3.69 14.04 6.24
N PRO A 59 3.40 14.67 7.38
CA PRO A 59 3.52 14.02 8.69
C PRO A 59 2.33 13.08 8.92
N TYR A 60 2.36 11.89 8.34
CA TYR A 60 1.26 10.91 8.40
C TYR A 60 0.87 10.55 9.84
N GLU A 61 -0.28 11.00 10.32
CA GLU A 61 -0.80 10.58 11.63
C GLU A 61 -1.62 9.30 11.43
N ILE A 62 -0.99 8.15 11.74
CA ILE A 62 -1.59 6.83 11.51
C ILE A 62 -2.23 6.35 12.81
N LYS A 63 -3.53 6.02 12.74
CA LYS A 63 -4.25 5.32 13.79
C LYS A 63 -4.85 4.05 13.19
N ILE A 64 -4.29 2.91 13.57
CA ILE A 64 -4.83 1.61 13.17
C ILE A 64 -6.05 1.32 14.02
N ASP A 65 -7.17 1.03 13.36
CA ASP A 65 -8.33 0.40 13.99
C ASP A 65 -8.44 -1.05 13.55
N LYS A 66 -8.89 -1.92 14.47
CA LYS A 66 -8.91 -3.37 14.26
C LYS A 66 -9.84 -3.78 13.10
N SER A 67 -10.99 -3.11 12.96
CA SER A 67 -11.96 -3.39 11.90
C SER A 67 -11.38 -3.13 10.50
N SER A 68 -10.74 -1.99 10.30
CA SER A 68 -10.10 -1.63 9.03
C SER A 68 -8.91 -2.55 8.73
N LEU A 69 -8.18 -3.00 9.75
CA LEU A 69 -7.11 -3.98 9.55
C LEU A 69 -7.64 -5.34 9.09
N PHE A 70 -8.76 -5.79 9.66
CA PHE A 70 -9.47 -6.99 9.21
C PHE A 70 -9.94 -6.85 7.75
N GLU A 71 -10.51 -5.69 7.38
CA GLU A 71 -10.93 -5.44 6.00
C GLU A 71 -9.77 -5.47 5.00
N ILE A 72 -8.59 -4.96 5.39
CA ILE A 72 -7.38 -5.03 4.55
C ILE A 72 -6.92 -6.48 4.42
N ARG A 73 -6.93 -7.26 5.51
CA ARG A 73 -6.58 -8.68 5.46
C ARG A 73 -7.47 -9.44 4.49
N GLU A 74 -8.80 -9.34 4.64
CA GLU A 74 -9.74 -10.05 3.77
C GLU A 74 -9.59 -9.64 2.30
N PHE A 75 -9.37 -8.34 2.06
CA PHE A 75 -9.10 -7.84 0.72
C PHE A 75 -7.81 -8.43 0.13
N LEU A 76 -6.69 -8.36 0.85
CA LEU A 76 -5.41 -8.86 0.37
C LEU A 76 -5.41 -10.38 0.21
N LEU A 77 -6.05 -11.12 1.13
CA LEU A 77 -6.25 -12.56 1.01
C LEU A 77 -7.00 -12.91 -0.28
N SER A 78 -8.06 -12.17 -0.61
CA SER A 78 -8.81 -12.36 -1.87
C SER A 78 -7.95 -12.12 -3.14
N LYS A 79 -6.87 -11.34 -3.01
CA LYS A 79 -5.94 -10.99 -4.10
C LYS A 79 -4.65 -11.80 -4.09
N ARG A 80 -4.44 -12.69 -3.12
CA ARG A 80 -3.21 -13.48 -2.95
C ARG A 80 -2.79 -14.24 -4.22
N SER A 81 -3.71 -14.99 -4.83
CA SER A 81 -3.45 -15.74 -6.07
C SER A 81 -3.18 -14.83 -7.27
N PHE A 82 -3.70 -13.59 -7.26
CA PHE A 82 -3.37 -12.60 -8.28
C PHE A 82 -1.94 -12.07 -8.09
N LEU A 83 -1.55 -11.72 -6.87
CA LEU A 83 -0.20 -11.25 -6.54
C LEU A 83 0.87 -12.30 -6.86
N MET A 84 0.64 -13.57 -6.54
CA MET A 84 1.56 -14.66 -6.90
C MET A 84 1.78 -14.75 -8.43
N ARG A 85 0.71 -14.68 -9.23
CA ARG A 85 0.82 -14.68 -10.70
C ARG A 85 1.58 -13.48 -11.25
N LEU A 86 1.52 -12.32 -10.57
CA LEU A 86 2.34 -11.18 -10.96
C LEU A 86 3.82 -11.46 -10.69
N LEU A 87 4.16 -12.03 -9.52
CA LEU A 87 5.53 -12.39 -9.13
C LEU A 87 6.18 -13.42 -10.06
N GLU A 88 5.37 -14.31 -10.66
CA GLU A 88 5.83 -15.27 -11.68
C GLU A 88 6.23 -14.62 -13.00
N ASN A 89 5.94 -13.32 -13.21
CA ASN A 89 6.24 -12.65 -14.48
C ASN A 89 7.75 -12.39 -14.63
N PRO A 90 8.41 -12.98 -15.66
CA PRO A 90 9.86 -12.88 -15.82
C PRO A 90 10.35 -11.46 -16.13
N ASN A 91 9.47 -10.55 -16.54
CA ASN A 91 9.83 -9.17 -16.88
C ASN A 91 9.89 -8.25 -15.65
N LEU A 92 9.53 -8.72 -14.45
CA LEU A 92 9.55 -7.90 -13.23
C LEU A 92 10.94 -7.33 -12.91
N LEU A 93 12.00 -8.10 -13.19
CA LEU A 93 13.39 -7.72 -12.89
C LEU A 93 13.86 -6.45 -13.62
N GLU A 94 13.12 -5.97 -14.62
CA GLU A 94 13.47 -4.75 -15.36
C GLU A 94 13.13 -3.45 -14.59
N HIS A 95 12.29 -3.50 -13.54
CA HIS A 95 11.91 -2.34 -12.73
C HIS A 95 11.96 -2.63 -11.23
N GLU A 96 13.14 -2.39 -10.63
CA GLU A 96 13.41 -2.61 -9.19
C GLU A 96 12.30 -2.03 -8.30
N ARG A 97 11.93 -0.76 -8.48
CA ARG A 97 10.93 -0.09 -7.63
C ARG A 97 9.54 -0.73 -7.66
N PHE A 98 9.09 -1.23 -8.80
CA PHE A 98 7.77 -1.88 -8.88
C PHE A 98 7.81 -3.27 -8.29
N THR A 99 8.90 -4.00 -8.54
CA THR A 99 9.13 -5.32 -7.96
C THR A 99 9.18 -5.25 -6.44
N ASP A 100 9.91 -4.28 -5.86
CA ASP A 100 9.97 -4.05 -4.42
C ASP A 100 8.58 -3.75 -3.84
N LEU A 101 7.78 -2.92 -4.50
CA LEU A 101 6.41 -2.63 -4.09
C LEU A 101 5.53 -3.89 -4.10
N LEU A 102 5.61 -4.67 -5.18
CA LEU A 102 4.83 -5.91 -5.31
C LEU A 102 5.20 -6.91 -4.20
N TRP A 103 6.50 -7.05 -3.90
CA TRP A 103 6.98 -7.85 -2.77
C TRP A 103 6.46 -7.34 -1.44
N ALA A 104 6.55 -6.03 -1.17
CA ALA A 104 6.06 -5.45 0.09
C ALA A 104 4.57 -5.73 0.32
N VAL A 105 3.75 -5.60 -0.72
CA VAL A 105 2.31 -5.91 -0.64
C VAL A 105 2.07 -7.42 -0.45
N PHE A 106 2.86 -8.27 -1.09
CA PHE A 106 2.75 -9.71 -0.90
C PHE A 106 3.14 -10.13 0.52
N HIS A 107 4.25 -9.60 1.05
CA HIS A 107 4.65 -9.85 2.44
C HIS A 107 3.60 -9.37 3.44
N LEU A 108 3.02 -8.18 3.22
CA LEU A 108 1.89 -7.72 4.05
C LEU A 108 0.72 -8.69 4.01
N THR A 109 0.43 -9.24 2.82
CA THR A 109 -0.64 -10.24 2.67
C THR A 109 -0.34 -11.48 3.50
N GLU A 110 0.85 -12.05 3.37
CA GLU A 110 1.25 -13.25 4.13
C GLU A 110 1.24 -13.00 5.64
N GLU A 111 1.76 -11.85 6.08
CA GLU A 111 1.83 -11.49 7.49
C GLU A 111 0.42 -11.35 8.11
N LEU A 112 -0.49 -10.64 7.44
CA LEU A 112 -1.86 -10.48 7.94
C LEU A 112 -2.62 -11.81 7.94
N VAL A 113 -2.38 -12.67 6.96
CA VAL A 113 -2.97 -14.02 6.89
C VAL A 113 -2.42 -14.91 7.99
N PHE A 114 -1.10 -14.89 8.22
CA PHE A 114 -0.44 -15.66 9.25
C PHE A 114 -0.93 -15.27 10.65
N ARG A 115 -1.07 -13.97 10.92
CA ARG A 115 -1.62 -13.47 12.18
C ARG A 115 -3.09 -13.87 12.38
N GLY A 116 -3.86 -14.03 11.31
CA GLY A 116 -5.20 -14.61 11.36
C GLY A 116 -6.10 -13.94 12.41
N GLU A 117 -6.74 -14.73 13.27
CA GLU A 117 -7.58 -14.26 14.38
C GLU A 117 -6.78 -13.65 15.55
N LEU A 118 -5.48 -13.92 15.66
CA LEU A 118 -4.62 -13.34 16.70
C LEU A 118 -4.47 -11.82 16.54
N LEU A 119 -4.84 -11.25 15.39
CA LEU A 119 -4.99 -9.80 15.21
C LEU A 119 -5.93 -9.19 16.27
N GLU A 120 -6.95 -9.92 16.73
CA GLU A 120 -7.89 -9.43 17.74
C GLU A 120 -7.26 -9.31 19.13
N ASP A 121 -6.27 -10.17 19.44
CA ASP A 121 -5.63 -10.32 20.75
C ASP A 121 -4.17 -9.84 20.79
N LEU A 122 -3.71 -9.11 19.77
CA LEU A 122 -2.36 -8.53 19.78
C LEU A 122 -2.18 -7.57 20.96
N PRO A 123 -1.09 -7.72 21.75
CA PRO A 123 -0.68 -6.72 22.72
C PRO A 123 -0.46 -5.37 22.02
N ASP A 124 -0.70 -4.26 22.71
CA ASP A 124 -0.56 -2.90 22.15
C ASP A 124 0.83 -2.65 21.52
N THR A 125 1.87 -3.32 22.02
CA THR A 125 3.23 -3.27 21.48
C THR A 125 3.35 -3.83 20.06
N ASP A 126 2.58 -4.87 19.71
CA ASP A 126 2.62 -5.46 18.36
C ASP A 126 1.84 -4.60 17.34
N TYR A 127 0.87 -3.81 17.82
CA TYR A 127 0.23 -2.77 17.02
C TYR A 127 1.19 -1.62 16.71
N GLU A 128 2.03 -1.21 17.67
CA GLU A 128 3.08 -0.21 17.44
C GLU A 128 4.12 -0.68 16.40
N HIS A 129 4.51 -1.96 16.45
CA HIS A 129 5.40 -2.55 15.44
C HIS A 129 4.76 -2.57 14.05
N LEU A 130 3.51 -3.04 13.92
CA LEU A 130 2.75 -2.97 12.66
C LEU A 130 2.63 -1.54 12.13
N ASN A 131 2.42 -0.57 13.03
CA ASN A 131 2.36 0.84 12.68
C ASN A 131 3.69 1.32 12.08
N ILE A 132 4.83 0.94 12.68
CA ILE A 132 6.16 1.30 12.18
C ILE A 132 6.42 0.64 10.82
N ASP A 133 6.09 -0.64 10.66
CA ASP A 133 6.33 -1.40 9.44
C ASP A 133 5.48 -0.89 8.26
N LEU A 134 4.20 -0.57 8.51
CA LEU A 134 3.31 0.07 7.54
C LEU A 134 3.80 1.47 7.16
N ARG A 135 4.36 2.22 8.11
CA ARG A 135 4.84 3.59 7.88
C ARG A 135 6.18 3.62 7.13
N GLN A 136 6.97 2.54 7.20
CA GLN A 136 8.27 2.43 6.53
C GLN A 136 8.24 1.58 5.24
N GLY A 137 7.14 0.87 4.97
CA GLY A 137 7.05 -0.06 3.83
C GLY A 137 8.04 -1.21 3.92
N ARG A 138 8.51 -1.53 5.13
CA ARG A 138 9.46 -2.63 5.40
C ARG A 138 8.77 -3.59 6.34
N ILE A 139 8.53 -4.80 5.85
CA ILE A 139 8.12 -5.94 6.69
C ILE A 139 9.32 -6.88 6.62
N GLN A 140 10.11 -6.92 7.69
CA GLN A 140 11.13 -7.94 7.86
C GLN A 140 10.51 -9.10 8.63
N ALA A 141 10.54 -10.28 8.02
CA ALA A 141 10.27 -11.55 8.67
C ALA A 141 11.38 -11.91 9.68
#